data_AF-A0A2I7N951-F1
#
_entry.id   AF-A0A2I7N951-F1
#
_cell.length_a   1.000
_cell.length_b   1.000
_cell.length_c   1.000
_cell.angle_alpha   90.00
_cell.angle_beta   90.00
_cell.angle_gamma   90.00
#
_symmetry.space_group_name_H-M   'P 1'
#
loop_
_entity.id
_entity.type
_entity.pdbx_description
1 polymer ?
#
loop_
_entity_poly.entity_id
_entity_poly.type
_entity_poly.pdbx_seq_one_letter_code
_entity_poly.pdbx_strand_id
1 'polypeptide(L)' 'MKHAAVSTSVRLPAGADEILNKLVEGMHTTRAKFIRDAIIEKIEDALDIKSIDEVLARKEKTYSMEQVKRELGLED' A
#
# COMPACT_ATOMS: atom_id res chain seq x y z
N MET A 1 9.03 21.21 -3.60
CA MET A 1 9.69 21.21 -2.28
C MET A 1 10.54 19.96 -2.18
N LYS A 2 11.82 20.03 -1.76
CA LYS A 2 12.60 18.82 -1.51
C LYS A 2 12.07 18.19 -0.22
N HIS A 3 11.42 17.04 -0.31
CA HIS A 3 11.02 16.28 0.86
C HIS A 3 12.28 15.69 1.51
N ALA A 4 12.62 16.16 2.71
CA ALA A 4 13.74 15.63 3.48
C ALA A 4 13.34 14.29 4.11
N ALA A 5 14.31 13.38 4.24
CA ALA A 5 14.10 12.15 5.02
C ALA A 5 13.86 12.52 6.49
N VAL A 6 12.81 11.93 7.09
CA VAL A 6 12.43 12.13 8.49
C VAL A 6 12.69 10.85 9.27
N SER A 7 13.24 10.97 10.48
CA SER A 7 13.40 9.84 11.40
C SER A 7 12.18 9.74 12.33
N THR A 8 11.69 8.52 12.49
CA THR A 8 10.58 8.20 13.40
C THR A 8 11.03 7.11 14.36
N SER A 9 10.82 7.30 15.65
CA SER A 9 11.05 6.27 16.66
C SER A 9 9.73 5.58 16.99
N VAL A 10 9.72 4.25 16.92
CA VAL A 10 8.57 3.42 17.26
C VAL A 10 8.95 2.42 18.35
N ARG A 11 8.11 2.30 19.38
CA ARG A 11 8.28 1.30 20.42
C ARG A 11 7.54 0.03 20.03
N LEU A 12 8.26 -1.07 19.94
CA LEU A 12 7.70 -2.39 19.65
C LEU A 12 7.33 -3.13 20.95
N PRO A 13 6.33 -4.02 20.90
CA PRO A 13 6.00 -4.86 22.05
C PRO A 13 7.16 -5.80 22.41
N ALA A 14 7.18 -6.28 23.65
CA ALA A 14 8.17 -7.23 24.12
C ALA A 14 8.18 -8.50 23.24
N GLY A 15 9.37 -9.03 22.96
CA GLY A 15 9.55 -10.22 22.11
C GLY A 15 9.48 -9.95 20.60
N ALA A 16 8.98 -8.80 20.14
CA ALA A 16 8.97 -8.47 18.72
C ALA A 16 10.39 -8.32 18.13
N ASP A 17 11.38 -7.98 18.95
CA ASP A 17 12.78 -7.87 18.54
C ASP A 17 13.33 -9.19 18.01
N GLU A 18 13.12 -10.29 18.75
CA GLU A 18 13.60 -11.62 18.36
C GLU A 18 12.93 -12.12 17.09
N ILE A 19 11.62 -11.90 16.95
CA ILE A 19 10.85 -12.28 15.76
C ILE A 19 11.37 -11.49 14.56
N LEU A 20 11.55 -10.17 14.71
CA LEU A 20 12.05 -9.30 13.65
C LEU A 20 13.46 -9.72 13.21
N ASN A 21 14.36 -10.02 14.15
CA ASN A 21 15.72 -10.45 13.83
C ASN A 21 15.73 -11.74 13.01
N LYS A 22 15.00 -12.78 13.45
CA LYS A 22 14.88 -14.06 12.72
C LYS A 22 14.33 -13.88 11.32
N LEU A 23 13.32 -13.01 11.16
CA LEU A 23 12.68 -12.76 9.89
C LEU A 23 13.62 -12.07 8.90
N VAL A 24 14.34 -11.02 9.35
CA VAL A 24 15.24 -10.29 8.45
C VAL A 24 16.50 -11.07 8.08
N GLU A 25 16.99 -11.95 8.95
CA GLU A 25 18.10 -12.87 8.66
C GLU A 25 17.74 -13.81 7.50
N GLY A 26 16.56 -14.43 7.54
CA GLY A 26 16.08 -15.31 6.47
C GLY A 26 15.80 -14.60 5.15
N MET A 27 15.54 -13.29 5.19
CA MET A 27 15.24 -12.47 4.01
C MET A 27 16.46 -11.71 3.44
N HIS A 28 17.65 -11.89 4.02
CA HIS A 28 18.86 -11.15 3.65
C HIS A 28 18.66 -9.62 3.62
N THR A 29 17.89 -9.09 4.58
CA THR A 29 17.58 -7.66 4.68
C THR A 29 17.97 -7.10 6.05
N THR A 30 17.84 -5.78 6.23
CA THR A 30 18.04 -5.14 7.53
C THR A 30 16.70 -4.84 8.18
N ARG A 31 16.69 -4.78 9.53
CA ARG A 31 15.53 -4.35 10.32
C ARG A 31 14.98 -3.01 9.88
N ALA A 32 15.86 -2.03 9.67
CA ALA A 32 15.47 -0.69 9.29
C ALA A 32 14.83 -0.65 7.90
N LYS A 33 15.34 -1.46 6.94
CA LYS A 33 14.71 -1.60 5.63
C LYS A 33 13.36 -2.28 5.76
N PHE A 34 13.28 -3.41 6.46
CA PHE A 34 12.03 -4.14 6.65
C PHE A 34 10.93 -3.28 7.30
N ILE A 35 11.25 -2.56 8.39
CA ILE A 35 10.30 -1.66 9.05
C ILE A 35 9.86 -0.53 8.12
N ARG A 36 10.78 0.04 7.33
CA ARG A 36 10.47 1.09 6.37
C ARG A 36 9.51 0.59 5.30
N ASP A 37 9.81 -0.57 4.72
CA ASP A 37 9.00 -1.17 3.66
C ASP A 37 7.60 -1.50 4.18
N ALA A 38 7.49 -2.11 5.37
CA ALA A 38 6.21 -2.42 6.00
C ALA A 38 5.36 -1.17 6.32
N ILE A 39 5.99 -0.05 6.69
CA ILE A 39 5.28 1.23 6.89
C ILE A 39 4.78 1.78 5.55
N ILE A 40 5.59 1.73 4.50
CA ILE A 40 5.22 2.21 3.15
C ILE A 40 4.03 1.41 2.63
N GLU A 41 4.13 0.09 2.66
CA GLU A 41 3.07 -0.83 2.22
C GLU A 41 1.75 -0.54 2.98
N LYS A 42 1.83 -0.35 4.31
CA LYS A 42 0.62 -0.06 5.09
C LYS A 42 -0.01 1.30 4.77
N ILE A 43 0.80 2.29 4.41
CA ILE A 43 0.30 3.60 3.96
C ILE A 43 -0.39 3.46 2.61
N GLU A 44 0.22 2.73 1.67
CA GLU A 44 -0.34 2.46 0.34
C GLU A 44 -1.69 1.74 0.45
N ASP A 45 -1.76 0.65 1.24
CA ASP A 45 -3.02 -0.06 1.51
C ASP A 45 -4.13 0.87 2.04
N ALA A 46 -3.78 1.77 2.96
CA ALA A 46 -4.75 2.68 3.56
C ALA A 46 -5.25 3.72 2.55
N LEU A 47 -4.37 4.18 1.64
CA LEU A 47 -4.74 5.09 0.55
C LEU A 47 -5.60 4.40 -0.51
N ASP A 48 -5.31 3.14 -0.83
CA ASP A 48 -6.08 2.36 -1.79
C ASP A 48 -7.50 2.10 -1.28
N ILE A 49 -7.64 1.65 -0.02
CA ILE A 49 -8.95 1.46 0.62
C ILE A 49 -9.75 2.77 0.60
N LYS A 50 -9.12 3.88 0.99
CA LYS A 50 -9.77 5.19 0.98
C LYS A 50 -10.23 5.58 -0.44
N SER A 51 -9.41 5.32 -1.45
CA SER A 51 -9.74 5.63 -2.84
C SER A 51 -10.95 4.82 -3.32
N ILE A 52 -11.03 3.53 -2.95
CA ILE A 52 -12.19 2.68 -3.24
C ILE A 52 -13.44 3.22 -2.55
N ASP A 53 -13.36 3.55 -1.26
CA ASP A 53 -14.49 4.09 -0.49
C ASP A 53 -15.01 5.40 -1.11
N GLU A 54 -14.11 6.29 -1.54
CA GLU A 54 -14.47 7.53 -2.23
C GLU A 54 -15.22 7.27 -3.54
N VAL A 55 -14.75 6.34 -4.37
CA VAL A 55 -15.42 5.97 -5.64
C VAL A 55 -16.79 5.37 -5.38
N LEU A 56 -16.91 4.44 -4.42
CA LEU A 56 -18.18 3.81 -4.06
C LEU A 56 -19.18 4.83 -3.50
N ALA A 57 -18.71 5.82 -2.71
CA ALA A 57 -19.54 6.86 -2.14
C ALA A 57 -20.11 7.82 -3.20
N ARG A 58 -19.37 8.08 -4.29
CA ARG A 58 -19.81 8.98 -5.37
C ARG A 58 -20.97 8.42 -6.21
N LYS A 59 -21.27 7.11 -6.11
CA LYS A 59 -22.29 6.42 -6.94
C LYS A 59 -22.16 6.76 -8.42
N GLU A 60 -20.94 6.84 -8.92
CA GLU A 60 -20.69 7.21 -10.32
C GLU A 60 -21.34 6.19 -11.27
N LYS A 61 -21.70 6.65 -12.47
CA LYS A 61 -22.31 5.81 -13.49
C LYS A 61 -21.32 4.71 -13.89
N THR A 62 -21.69 3.46 -13.62
CA THR A 62 -20.92 2.30 -14.05
C THR A 62 -21.29 1.94 -15.50
N TYR A 63 -20.31 1.48 -16.26
CA TYR A 63 -20.49 1.01 -17.64
C TYR A 63 -20.29 -0.50 -17.71
N SER A 64 -21.12 -1.19 -18.50
CA SER A 64 -20.90 -2.60 -18.82
C SER A 64 -19.66 -2.75 -19.71
N MET A 65 -19.10 -3.96 -19.74
CA MET A 65 -17.95 -4.24 -20.62
C MET A 65 -18.30 -3.97 -22.10
N GLU A 66 -19.52 -4.27 -22.55
CA GLU A 66 -19.95 -3.94 -23.92
C GLU A 66 -20.01 -2.43 -24.17
N GLN A 67 -20.46 -1.64 -23.18
CA GLN A 67 -20.48 -0.19 -23.31
C GLN A 67 -19.06 0.39 -23.43
N VAL A 68 -18.12 -0.10 -22.63
CA VAL A 68 -16.71 0.31 -22.70
C VAL A 68 -16.08 -0.07 -24.04
N LYS A 69 -16.35 -1.29 -24.56
CA LYS A 69 -15.86 -1.71 -25.87
C LYS A 69 -16.37 -0.82 -27.01
N ARG A 70 -17.65 -0.42 -26.98
CA ARG A 70 -18.19 0.57 -27.92
C ARG A 70 -17.45 1.89 -27.89
N GLU A 71 -17.29 2.45 -26.69
CA GLU A 71 -16.68 3.78 -26.53
C GLU A 71 -15.20 3.80 -26.94
N LEU A 72 -14.49 2.68 -26.75
CA LEU A 72 -13.08 2.56 -27.11
C LEU A 72 -12.83 2.06 -28.55
N GLY A 73 -13.89 1.74 -29.32
CA GLY A 73 -13.75 1.19 -30.67
C GLY A 73 -13.12 -0.21 -30.70
N LEU A 74 -13.40 -1.02 -29.68
CA LEU A 74 -12.91 -2.40 -29.49
C LEU A 74 -13.98 -3.45 -29.79
N GLU A 75 -15.03 -3.11 -30.54
CA GLU A 75 -15.99 -4.08 -31.06
C GLU A 75 -15.42 -4.72 -32.34
N ASP A 76 -15.56 -6.04 -32.47
CA ASP A 76 -15.10 -6.83 -33.63
C ASP A 76 -15.79 -6.41 -34.94
#